data_AF-A0A8S0XLA3-F1
#
_entry.id   AF-A0A8S0XLA3-F1
#
_cell.length_a   1.000
_cell.length_b   1.000
_cell.length_c   1.000
_cell.angle_alpha   90.00
_cell.angle_beta   90.00
_cell.angle_gamma   90.00
#
_symmetry.space_group_name_H-M   'P 1'
#
loop_
_entity.id
_entity.type
_entity.pdbx_description
1 polymer ?
#
loop_
_entity_poly.entity_id
_entity_poly.type
_entity_poly.pdbx_seq_one_letter_code
_entity_poly.pdbx_strand_id
1 'polypeptide(L)'
;MNRRLPTSPLPVSNPTHIFLRNVPQCTTPGDIRRALMRAEIKGVADVSRLYKHFRPQKKVLITMSLPDYTPDALRAAKDVHILGFPLDVDVVHNRDVVLTSDPKHGDGPSAGVVPGRTVTLAGLPGRSTYAHVRQLLKGFEFEKIIAVPLEHKKFSLYSRFAIEMASESEAQRLRK
;
A
#
# COMPACT_ATOMS: atom_id res chain seq x y z
N MET A 1 9.26 -50.19 -7.28
CA MET A 1 10.43 -49.36 -6.91
C MET A 1 10.06 -47.89 -7.03
N ASN A 2 9.69 -47.24 -5.92
CA ASN A 2 9.28 -45.84 -5.90
C ASN A 2 10.51 -44.94 -5.73
N ARG A 3 10.98 -44.33 -6.81
CA ARG A 3 11.99 -43.25 -6.74
C ARG A 3 11.32 -41.99 -6.19
N ARG A 4 11.53 -41.72 -4.90
CA ARG A 4 11.29 -40.39 -4.33
C ARG A 4 12.32 -39.44 -4.95
N LEU A 5 11.86 -38.43 -5.66
CA LEU A 5 12.70 -37.31 -6.10
C LEU A 5 13.24 -36.60 -4.84
N PRO A 6 14.50 -36.14 -4.85
CA PRO A 6 15.05 -35.35 -3.75
C PRO A 6 14.30 -34.03 -3.66
N THR A 7 13.59 -33.81 -2.55
CA THR A 7 13.15 -32.48 -2.13
C THR A 7 14.41 -31.65 -1.88
N SER A 8 14.83 -30.86 -2.87
CA SER A 8 15.81 -29.81 -2.64
C SER A 8 15.29 -28.92 -1.51
N PRO A 9 16.06 -28.68 -0.43
CA PRO A 9 15.66 -27.69 0.55
C PRO A 9 15.55 -26.36 -0.20
N LEU A 10 14.34 -25.79 -0.23
CA LEU A 10 14.17 -24.40 -0.64
C LEU A 10 15.17 -23.58 0.18
N PRO A 11 15.86 -22.59 -0.41
CA PRO A 11 16.76 -21.74 0.35
C PRO A 11 16.01 -21.24 1.57
N VAL A 12 16.63 -21.34 2.75
CA VAL A 12 16.07 -20.93 4.04
C VAL A 12 15.95 -19.40 4.03
N SER A 13 15.02 -18.90 3.23
CA SER A 13 14.64 -17.50 3.17
C SER A 13 13.78 -17.29 4.37
N ASN A 14 14.41 -16.87 5.47
CA ASN A 14 13.77 -16.43 6.69
C ASN A 14 12.83 -15.26 6.33
N PRO A 15 11.54 -15.47 6.06
CA PRO A 15 10.73 -14.44 5.45
C PRO A 15 10.27 -13.52 6.57
N THR A 16 10.61 -12.24 6.50
CA THR A 16 10.12 -11.22 7.45
C THR A 16 8.90 -10.48 6.91
N HIS A 17 8.46 -10.79 5.69
CA HIS A 17 7.45 -10.02 4.98
C HIS A 17 6.29 -10.92 4.57
N ILE A 18 5.08 -10.45 4.84
CA ILE A 18 3.82 -11.17 4.57
C ILE A 18 2.92 -10.25 3.76
N PHE A 19 2.29 -10.77 2.72
CA PHE A 19 1.19 -10.11 2.03
C PHE A 19 -0.15 -10.54 2.61
N LEU A 20 -0.95 -9.55 2.96
CA LEU A 20 -2.40 -9.71 3.06
C LEU A 20 -3.02 -9.34 1.72
N ARG A 21 -3.86 -10.20 1.16
CA ARG A 21 -4.70 -9.90 -0.01
C ARG A 21 -6.16 -9.83 0.40
N ASN A 22 -6.98 -9.40 -0.56
CA ASN A 22 -8.42 -9.18 -0.38
C ASN A 22 -8.76 -8.13 0.70
N VAL A 23 -7.81 -7.23 1.02
CA VAL A 23 -8.06 -6.15 1.97
C VAL A 23 -8.98 -5.11 1.33
N PRO A 24 -10.05 -4.65 2.01
CA PRO A 24 -10.92 -3.61 1.49
C PRO A 24 -10.16 -2.30 1.18
N GLN A 25 -10.54 -1.64 0.09
CA GLN A 25 -9.85 -0.42 -0.37
C GLN A 25 -10.03 0.76 0.59
N CYS A 26 -11.09 0.78 1.40
CA CYS A 26 -11.33 1.81 2.40
C CYS A 26 -10.51 1.62 3.69
N THR A 27 -9.98 0.43 3.93
CA THR A 27 -9.26 0.11 5.18
C THR A 27 -7.98 0.96 5.31
N THR A 28 -7.72 1.53 6.47
CA THR A 28 -6.46 2.25 6.72
C THR A 28 -5.39 1.31 7.30
N PRO A 29 -4.09 1.66 7.22
CA PRO A 29 -3.05 0.90 7.92
C PRO A 29 -3.34 0.72 9.42
N GLY A 30 -3.96 1.73 10.05
CA GLY A 30 -4.40 1.66 11.45
C GLY A 30 -5.50 0.63 11.70
N ASP A 31 -6.48 0.50 10.79
CA ASP A 31 -7.51 -0.54 10.88
C ASP A 31 -6.90 -1.94 10.81
N ILE A 32 -5.92 -2.13 9.92
CA ILE A 32 -5.22 -3.41 9.75
C ILE A 32 -4.43 -3.73 11.01
N ARG A 33 -3.69 -2.75 11.55
CA ARG A 33 -2.94 -2.93 12.79
C ARG A 33 -3.85 -3.34 13.94
N ARG A 34 -5.01 -2.70 14.07
CA ARG A 34 -6.04 -3.08 15.07
C ARG A 34 -6.57 -4.51 14.84
N ALA A 35 -6.83 -4.90 13.60
CA ALA A 35 -7.28 -6.24 13.27
C ALA A 35 -6.23 -7.31 13.62
N LEU A 36 -4.97 -7.08 13.27
CA LEU A 36 -3.85 -7.96 13.61
C LEU A 36 -3.63 -8.06 15.13
N MET A 37 -3.76 -6.95 15.85
CA MET A 37 -3.69 -6.94 17.32
C MET A 37 -4.83 -7.74 17.95
N ARG A 38 -6.05 -7.63 17.43
CA ARG A 38 -7.21 -8.41 17.91
C ARG A 38 -7.05 -9.91 17.67
N ALA A 39 -6.33 -10.28 16.61
CA ALA A 39 -5.97 -11.65 16.31
C ALA A 39 -4.73 -12.15 17.06
N GLU A 40 -4.21 -11.35 18.01
CA GLU A 40 -3.04 -11.65 18.83
C GLU A 40 -1.76 -11.94 18.03
N ILE A 41 -1.65 -11.40 16.82
CA ILE A 41 -0.47 -11.55 15.98
C ILE A 41 0.66 -10.68 16.56
N LYS A 42 1.70 -11.34 17.06
CA LYS A 42 2.87 -10.70 17.68
C LYS A 42 3.94 -10.37 16.64
N GLY A 43 4.83 -9.46 17.00
CA GLY A 43 6.02 -9.16 16.18
C GLY A 43 5.74 -8.37 14.91
N VAL A 44 4.63 -7.63 14.81
CA VAL A 44 4.39 -6.73 13.68
C VAL A 44 5.21 -5.45 13.85
N ALA A 45 6.20 -5.24 12.98
CA ALA A 45 7.05 -4.04 12.98
C ALA A 45 6.42 -2.89 12.18
N ASP A 46 5.95 -3.17 10.95
CA ASP A 46 5.33 -2.18 10.09
C ASP A 46 4.15 -2.77 9.29
N VAL A 47 3.20 -1.91 8.92
CA VAL A 47 2.07 -2.23 8.07
C VAL A 47 1.96 -1.19 6.97
N SER A 48 2.33 -1.59 5.75
CA SER A 48 2.39 -0.71 4.60
C SER A 48 1.41 -1.17 3.52
N ARG A 49 0.50 -0.28 3.11
CA ARG A 49 -0.44 -0.59 2.02
C ARG A 49 0.26 -0.49 0.67
N LEU A 50 -0.03 -1.42 -0.25
CA LEU A 50 0.48 -1.32 -1.61
C LEU A 50 -0.38 -0.39 -2.44
N TYR A 51 0.28 0.44 -3.23
CA TYR A 51 -0.33 1.34 -4.18
C TYR A 51 0.13 1.03 -5.60
N LYS A 52 -0.74 1.34 -6.56
CA LYS A 52 -0.36 1.50 -7.96
C LYS A 52 -0.97 2.79 -8.49
N HIS A 53 -0.16 3.73 -8.99
CA HIS A 53 -0.60 5.03 -9.45
C HIS A 53 -1.38 5.82 -8.41
N PHE A 54 -0.89 5.81 -7.16
CA PHE A 54 -1.55 6.38 -5.98
C PHE A 54 -2.95 5.81 -5.69
N ARG A 55 -3.32 4.70 -6.35
CA ARG A 55 -4.56 3.97 -6.06
C ARG A 55 -4.25 2.82 -5.11
N PRO A 56 -4.98 2.72 -3.98
CA PRO A 56 -4.78 1.62 -3.05
C PRO A 56 -5.12 0.29 -3.74
N GLN A 57 -4.22 -0.68 -3.62
CA GLN A 57 -4.49 -2.05 -4.04
C GLN A 57 -5.23 -2.80 -2.93
N LYS A 58 -5.83 -3.95 -3.29
CA LYS A 58 -6.38 -4.91 -2.31
C LYS A 58 -5.28 -5.74 -1.64
N LYS A 59 -4.10 -5.16 -1.47
CA LYS A 59 -2.89 -5.83 -0.95
C LYS A 59 -2.19 -4.95 0.07
N VAL A 60 -1.73 -5.56 1.14
CA VAL A 60 -1.00 -4.90 2.22
C VAL A 60 0.21 -5.73 2.56
N LEU A 61 1.34 -5.07 2.73
CA LEU A 61 2.59 -5.64 3.19
C LEU A 61 2.66 -5.50 4.71
N ILE A 62 2.86 -6.61 5.41
CA ILE A 62 3.22 -6.65 6.81
C ILE A 62 4.70 -6.96 6.90
N THR A 63 5.41 -6.16 7.66
CA THR A 63 6.80 -6.41 8.03
C THR A 63 6.85 -6.90 9.47
N MET A 64 7.37 -8.10 9.67
CA MET A 64 7.60 -8.71 10.96
C MET A 64 8.95 -8.25 11.54
N SER A 65 9.03 -8.11 12.85
CA SER A 65 10.25 -7.72 13.57
C SER A 65 11.32 -8.80 13.52
N LEU A 66 10.92 -10.07 13.63
CA LEU A 66 11.77 -11.25 13.53
C LEU A 66 11.14 -12.29 12.60
N PRO A 67 11.94 -13.06 11.85
CA PRO A 67 11.43 -14.14 10.98
C PRO A 67 10.66 -15.22 11.75
N ASP A 68 11.00 -15.45 13.02
CA ASP A 68 10.40 -16.48 13.86
C ASP A 68 8.90 -16.26 14.11
N TYR A 69 8.45 -15.00 14.05
CA TYR A 69 7.02 -14.67 14.19
C TYR A 69 6.21 -14.94 12.93
N THR A 70 6.85 -15.05 11.77
CA THR A 70 6.18 -15.23 10.48
C THR A 70 5.31 -16.49 10.41
N PRO A 71 5.77 -17.70 10.77
CA PRO A 71 4.92 -18.90 10.69
C PRO A 71 3.66 -18.81 11.55
N ASP A 72 3.76 -18.26 12.75
CA ASP A 72 2.62 -18.09 13.66
C ASP A 72 1.67 -17.00 13.14
N ALA A 73 2.22 -15.89 12.65
CA ALA A 73 1.44 -14.85 12.00
C ALA A 73 0.69 -15.35 10.77
N LEU A 74 1.29 -16.21 9.94
CA LEU A 74 0.63 -16.81 8.77
C LEU A 74 -0.54 -17.72 9.15
N ARG A 75 -0.45 -18.43 10.28
CA ARG A 75 -1.53 -19.28 10.77
C ARG A 75 -2.67 -18.42 11.30
N ALA A 76 -2.37 -17.50 12.21
CA ALA A 76 -3.36 -16.63 12.83
C ALA A 76 -4.05 -15.69 11.83
N ALA A 77 -3.32 -15.18 10.83
CA ALA A 77 -3.86 -14.23 9.86
C ALA A 77 -4.92 -14.84 8.92
N LYS A 78 -4.99 -16.17 8.77
CA LYS A 78 -5.98 -16.85 7.91
C LYS A 78 -7.41 -16.71 8.42
N ASP A 79 -7.58 -16.59 9.73
CA ASP A 79 -8.90 -16.47 10.36
C ASP A 79 -9.31 -15.01 10.59
N VAL A 80 -8.47 -14.06 10.17
CA VAL A 80 -8.72 -12.63 10.35
C VAL A 80 -9.69 -12.10 9.31
N HIS A 81 -10.67 -11.35 9.79
CA HIS A 81 -11.65 -10.68 8.95
C HIS A 81 -11.57 -9.16 9.16
N ILE A 82 -11.63 -8.40 8.07
CA ILE A 82 -11.69 -6.93 8.11
C ILE A 82 -12.98 -6.49 7.42
N LEU A 83 -13.86 -5.82 8.16
CA LEU A 83 -15.17 -5.37 7.66
C LEU A 83 -16.00 -6.52 7.05
N GLY A 84 -15.88 -7.73 7.60
CA GLY A 84 -16.53 -8.93 7.11
C GLY A 84 -15.85 -9.61 5.91
N PHE A 85 -14.74 -9.07 5.40
CA PHE A 85 -13.97 -9.70 4.33
C PHE A 85 -12.87 -10.60 4.90
N PRO A 86 -12.79 -11.87 4.51
CA PRO A 86 -11.68 -12.74 4.89
C PRO A 86 -10.39 -12.30 4.18
N LEU A 87 -9.28 -12.41 4.89
CA LEU A 87 -7.96 -12.06 4.37
C LEU A 87 -7.26 -13.30 3.81
N ASP A 88 -6.67 -13.18 2.62
CA ASP A 88 -5.73 -14.20 2.13
C ASP A 88 -4.31 -13.80 2.52
N VAL A 89 -3.49 -14.78 2.88
CA VAL A 89 -2.17 -14.52 3.45
C VAL A 89 -1.10 -15.28 2.66
N ASP A 90 -0.11 -14.55 2.17
CA ASP A 90 1.01 -15.11 1.41
C ASP A 90 2.36 -14.64 1.93
N VAL A 91 3.37 -15.50 1.86
CA VAL A 91 4.75 -15.14 2.21
C VAL A 91 5.44 -14.43 1.05
N VAL A 92 6.13 -13.33 1.34
CA VAL A 92 6.95 -12.64 0.35
C VAL A 92 8.34 -13.27 0.28
N HIS A 93 8.65 -13.84 -0.88
CA HIS A 93 9.94 -14.49 -1.11
C HIS A 93 10.97 -13.52 -1.73
N ASN A 94 10.51 -12.61 -2.60
CA ASN A 94 11.34 -11.58 -3.23
C ASN A 94 11.16 -10.24 -2.54
N ARG A 95 12.11 -9.87 -1.67
CA ARG A 95 12.05 -8.63 -0.87
C ARG A 95 12.27 -7.38 -1.72
N ASP A 96 13.24 -7.41 -2.62
CA ASP A 96 13.72 -6.20 -3.33
C ASP A 96 12.64 -5.58 -4.23
N VAL A 97 11.86 -6.43 -4.90
CA VAL A 97 10.76 -5.99 -5.77
C VAL A 97 9.61 -5.36 -4.97
N VAL A 98 9.42 -5.78 -3.72
CA VAL A 98 8.25 -5.41 -2.92
C VAL A 98 8.49 -4.16 -2.10
N LEU A 99 9.73 -3.91 -1.67
CA LEU A 99 10.08 -2.74 -0.87
C LEU A 99 10.38 -1.50 -1.72
N THR A 100 10.58 -1.66 -3.02
CA THR A 100 10.82 -0.54 -3.92
C THR A 100 9.53 0.29 -4.06
N SER A 101 9.57 1.51 -3.54
CA SER A 101 8.54 2.52 -3.78
C SER A 101 9.03 3.50 -4.85
N ASP A 102 8.17 3.79 -5.83
CA ASP A 102 8.43 4.83 -6.82
C ASP A 102 7.48 6.00 -6.56
N PRO A 103 7.94 7.08 -5.90
CA PRO A 103 7.09 8.23 -5.60
C PRO A 103 6.70 9.03 -6.84
N LYS A 104 7.36 8.86 -7.99
CA LYS A 104 6.95 9.52 -9.24
C LYS A 104 5.74 8.81 -9.84
N HIS A 105 5.73 7.49 -9.80
CA HIS A 105 4.65 6.67 -10.34
C HIS A 105 3.56 6.35 -9.31
N GLY A 106 3.83 6.58 -8.01
CA GLY A 106 2.91 6.27 -6.91
C GLY A 106 2.72 4.77 -6.71
N ASP A 107 3.78 4.01 -6.95
CA ASP A 107 3.78 2.55 -6.92
C ASP A 107 4.54 2.03 -5.69
N GLY A 108 4.11 0.89 -5.16
CA GLY A 108 4.78 0.20 -4.05
C GLY A 108 4.21 0.52 -2.66
N PRO A 109 4.93 0.17 -1.58
CA PRO A 109 4.46 0.34 -0.21
C PRO A 109 4.35 1.82 0.14
N SER A 110 3.18 2.22 0.63
CA SER A 110 2.83 3.61 0.97
C SER A 110 3.04 4.61 -0.18
N ALA A 111 3.15 4.14 -1.43
CA ALA A 111 3.42 4.94 -2.63
C ALA A 111 4.65 5.87 -2.55
N GLY A 112 5.56 5.66 -1.58
CA GLY A 112 6.67 6.57 -1.31
C GLY A 112 6.25 7.97 -0.82
N VAL A 113 5.06 8.11 -0.23
CA VAL A 113 4.55 9.40 0.27
C VAL A 113 4.52 9.49 1.78
N VAL A 114 4.52 10.73 2.28
CA VAL A 114 4.32 10.99 3.70
C VAL A 114 2.83 10.74 4.05
N PRO A 115 2.54 9.79 4.96
CA PRO A 115 1.17 9.51 5.38
C PRO A 115 0.55 10.73 6.07
N GLY A 116 -0.77 10.89 5.97
CA GLY A 116 -1.50 11.99 6.61
C GLY A 116 -1.41 13.35 5.90
N ARG A 117 -0.32 13.61 5.18
CA ARG A 117 -0.08 14.90 4.48
C ARG A 117 -0.35 14.86 2.98
N THR A 118 -0.39 13.67 2.38
CA THR A 118 -0.55 13.53 0.93
C THR A 118 -1.99 13.23 0.55
N VAL A 119 -2.54 14.00 -0.39
CA VAL A 119 -3.89 13.84 -0.93
C VAL A 119 -3.82 13.50 -2.42
N THR A 120 -4.59 12.53 -2.86
CA THR A 120 -4.72 12.21 -4.30
C THR A 120 -6.00 12.83 -4.85
N LEU A 121 -5.86 13.78 -5.77
CA LEU A 121 -6.97 14.27 -6.58
C LEU A 121 -7.13 13.37 -7.81
N ALA A 122 -8.32 12.80 -7.96
CA ALA A 122 -8.70 11.96 -9.08
C ALA A 122 -10.01 12.46 -9.70
N GLY A 123 -10.27 12.09 -10.97
CA GLY A 123 -11.49 12.48 -11.68
C GLY A 123 -11.41 13.84 -12.36
N LEU A 124 -10.25 14.48 -12.37
CA LEU A 124 -10.02 15.69 -13.15
C LEU A 124 -10.03 15.37 -14.65
N PRO A 125 -10.40 16.30 -15.54
CA PRO A 125 -10.32 16.10 -16.98
C PRO A 125 -8.94 15.61 -17.44
N GLY A 126 -8.86 14.70 -18.41
CA GLY A 126 -7.61 14.10 -18.87
C GLY A 126 -6.54 15.09 -19.38
N ARG A 127 -6.93 16.34 -19.70
CA ARG A 127 -6.03 17.43 -20.11
C ARG A 127 -5.80 18.49 -19.02
N SER A 128 -6.14 18.19 -17.77
CA SER A 128 -5.85 19.12 -16.67
C SER A 128 -4.35 19.30 -16.53
N THR A 129 -3.93 20.56 -16.43
CA THR A 129 -2.53 20.95 -16.25
C THR A 129 -2.27 21.28 -14.79
N TYR A 130 -0.99 21.37 -14.41
CA TYR A 130 -0.59 21.86 -13.09
C TYR A 130 -1.18 23.23 -12.75
N ALA A 131 -1.34 24.12 -13.74
CA ALA A 131 -1.94 25.43 -13.55
C ALA A 131 -3.40 25.34 -13.13
N HIS A 132 -4.19 24.46 -13.75
CA HIS A 132 -5.59 24.24 -13.38
C HIS A 132 -5.71 23.65 -11.96
N VAL A 133 -4.86 22.69 -11.61
CA VAL A 133 -4.83 22.10 -10.26
C VAL A 133 -4.45 23.16 -9.23
N ARG A 134 -3.45 24.00 -9.52
CA ARG A 134 -3.03 25.09 -8.63
C ARG A 134 -4.14 26.12 -8.42
N GLN A 135 -4.91 26.42 -9.46
CA GLN A 135 -6.07 27.30 -9.36
C GLN A 135 -7.19 26.67 -8.51
N LEU A 136 -7.41 25.35 -8.62
CA LEU A 136 -8.38 24.62 -7.82
C LEU A 136 -7.96 24.55 -6.33
N LEU A 137 -6.66 24.50 -6.06
CA LEU A 137 -6.08 24.53 -4.71
C LEU A 137 -5.89 25.95 -4.16
N LYS A 138 -6.50 26.97 -4.75
CA LYS A 138 -6.36 28.35 -4.27
C LYS A 138 -6.91 28.46 -2.84
N GLY A 139 -6.07 28.95 -1.93
CA GLY A 139 -6.40 29.06 -0.51
C GLY A 139 -5.99 27.85 0.34
N PHE A 140 -5.32 26.85 -0.24
CA PHE A 140 -4.67 25.77 0.50
C PHE A 140 -3.15 25.91 0.48
N GLU A 141 -2.51 25.48 1.55
CA GLU A 141 -1.04 25.46 1.64
C GLU A 141 -0.52 24.07 1.29
N PHE A 142 0.34 23.99 0.28
CA PHE A 142 0.92 22.75 -0.21
C PHE A 142 2.38 22.95 -0.62
N GLU A 143 3.16 21.87 -0.51
CA GLU A 143 4.60 21.87 -0.81
C GLU A 143 4.86 21.40 -2.24
N LYS A 144 4.18 20.35 -2.69
CA LYS A 144 4.50 19.68 -3.95
C LYS A 144 3.25 19.13 -4.64
N ILE A 145 3.23 19.27 -5.96
CA ILE A 145 2.22 18.64 -6.83
C ILE A 145 2.95 17.68 -7.77
N ILE A 146 2.52 16.43 -7.80
CA ILE A 146 3.04 15.36 -8.64
C ILE A 146 1.92 14.94 -9.60
N ALA A 147 2.07 15.20 -10.90
CA ALA A 147 1.16 14.61 -11.87
C ALA A 147 1.50 13.13 -12.02
N VAL A 148 0.49 12.28 -11.93
CA VAL A 148 0.67 10.84 -12.07
C VAL A 148 0.75 10.54 -13.56
N PRO A 149 1.90 10.02 -14.07
CA PRO A 149 2.05 9.75 -15.49
C PRO A 149 1.07 8.66 -15.93
N LEU A 150 0.50 8.85 -17.11
CA LEU A 150 -0.30 7.82 -17.77
C LEU A 150 0.67 6.80 -18.40
N GLU A 151 0.38 5.50 -18.26
CA GLU A 151 1.13 4.45 -18.96
C GLU A 151 1.13 4.76 -20.48
N HIS A 152 2.30 4.70 -21.13
CA HIS A 152 2.46 4.99 -22.55
C HIS A 152 1.44 4.18 -23.38
N LYS A 153 0.71 4.85 -24.28
CA LYS A 153 -0.36 4.32 -25.15
C LYS A 153 -1.73 4.06 -24.51
N LYS A 154 -1.97 4.41 -23.24
CA LYS A 154 -3.32 4.36 -22.66
C LYS A 154 -3.97 5.74 -22.63
N PHE A 155 -5.12 5.86 -23.29
CA PHE A 155 -5.98 7.02 -23.13
C PHE A 155 -6.72 6.92 -21.79
N SER A 156 -6.61 7.94 -20.95
CA SER A 156 -7.42 8.08 -19.75
C SER A 156 -8.30 9.30 -19.90
N LEU A 157 -9.61 9.11 -19.68
CA LEU A 157 -10.57 10.21 -19.61
C LEU A 157 -10.27 11.17 -18.45
N TYR A 158 -9.60 10.65 -17.42
CA TYR A 158 -9.34 11.38 -16.19
C TYR A 158 -7.85 11.46 -15.88
N SER A 159 -7.39 12.64 -15.45
CA SER A 159 -6.07 12.87 -14.90
C SER A 159 -6.07 12.66 -13.38
N ARG A 160 -4.88 12.40 -12.83
CA ARG A 160 -4.66 12.24 -11.39
C ARG A 160 -3.44 13.02 -10.95
N PHE A 161 -3.53 13.59 -9.76
CA PHE A 161 -2.44 14.35 -9.14
C PHE A 161 -2.32 13.92 -7.69
N ALA A 162 -1.10 13.68 -7.24
CA ALA A 162 -0.77 13.56 -5.83
C ALA A 162 -0.25 14.92 -5.34
N ILE A 163 -0.80 15.41 -4.24
CA ILE A 163 -0.47 16.71 -3.67
C ILE A 163 0.00 16.49 -2.25
N GLU A 164 1.21 16.95 -1.97
CA GLU A 164 1.79 16.97 -0.64
C GLU A 164 1.45 18.31 0.02
N MET A 165 0.65 18.25 1.07
CA MET A 165 0.15 19.42 1.78
C MET A 165 1.16 19.90 2.84
N ALA A 166 1.11 21.18 3.19
CA ALA A 166 1.99 21.74 4.22
C ALA A 166 1.76 21.10 5.60
N SER A 167 0.53 20.66 5.89
CA SER A 167 0.19 19.99 7.16
C SER A 167 -0.89 18.92 6.98
N GLU A 168 -1.03 18.04 7.97
CA GLU A 168 -2.12 17.05 8.02
C GLU A 168 -3.50 17.73 8.10
N SER A 169 -3.60 18.87 8.79
CA SER A 169 -4.83 19.65 8.91
C SER A 169 -5.29 20.19 7.54
N GLU A 170 -4.35 20.69 6.72
CA GLU A 170 -4.63 21.13 5.35
C GLU A 170 -5.08 19.95 4.47
N ALA A 171 -4.42 18.80 4.59
CA ALA A 171 -4.80 17.58 3.89
C ALA A 171 -6.22 17.11 4.26
N GLN A 172 -6.58 17.19 5.54
CA GLN A 172 -7.94 16.86 6.00
C GLN A 172 -8.98 17.85 5.48
N ARG A 173 -8.66 19.15 5.41
CA ARG A 173 -9.57 20.17 4.88
C ARG A 173 -9.88 19.93 3.40
N LEU A 174 -8.87 19.53 2.61
CA LEU A 174 -9.02 19.23 1.19
C LEU A 174 -9.79 17.93 0.92
N ARG A 175 -9.81 16.99 1.87
CA ARG A 175 -10.45 15.67 1.71
C ARG A 175 -11.97 15.68 1.93
N LYS A 176 -12.52 16.76 2.51
CA LYS A 176 -13.96 16.94 2.71
C LYS A 176 -14.63 17.38 1.42
#